data_AF-A0A962XXH0-F1
#
_entry.id   AF-A0A962XXH0-F1
#
_cell.length_a   1.000
_cell.length_b   1.000
_cell.length_c   1.000
_cell.angle_alpha   90.00
_cell.angle_beta   90.00
_cell.angle_gamma   90.00
#
_symmetry.space_group_name_H-M   'P 1'
#
loop_
_entity.id
_entity.type
_entity.pdbx_description
1 polymer ?
#
loop_
_entity_poly.entity_id
_entity_poly.type
_entity_poly.pdbx_seq_one_letter_code
_entity_poly.pdbx_strand_id
1 'polypeptide(L)'
;MSKNLVIVESPAKAKTIKKYLGKDFEVLASYGHVRDLVPKEGAVDPEHDFAMKYQPIEKNLRHVEAIAKAVAKADALYLATDPDREGEAISWHLHEILRQRDLLSDKPVQRVVFHEITQRAILDAIDHPRQLSLDLVNAQQARRALDYLVGFNLSPLLWKKIRPGLSAGRVQSPALRMIVEREEEIERFQTREYWSLEADAAKTGQPFTARLLEYADEKLTQFSIADGARARILEQTLLAAARAQLAESGEPAVDPTAIGRLRVAKVERKQRKRHPAAPFTTSTLQQEASRKMGFSTQRTMRVAQQLYEGIDTGGGAVGL
;
A
#
# COMPACT_ATOMS: atom_id res chain seq x y z
N MET A 1 -40.46 -5.13 -16.25
CA MET A 1 -39.82 -4.90 -14.95
C MET A 1 -38.66 -5.87 -14.86
N SER A 2 -37.50 -5.42 -14.38
CA SER A 2 -36.35 -6.28 -14.11
C SER A 2 -36.74 -7.32 -13.05
N LYS A 3 -36.38 -8.58 -13.28
CA LYS A 3 -36.68 -9.68 -12.34
C LYS A 3 -35.71 -9.71 -11.17
N ASN A 4 -34.46 -9.32 -11.39
CA ASN A 4 -33.40 -9.48 -10.40
C ASN A 4 -32.83 -8.13 -9.97
N LEU A 5 -32.46 -8.00 -8.69
CA LEU A 5 -31.77 -6.83 -8.16
C LEU A 5 -30.34 -7.18 -7.77
N VAL A 6 -29.38 -6.40 -8.25
CA VAL A 6 -27.96 -6.46 -7.86
C VAL A 6 -27.62 -5.21 -7.06
N ILE A 7 -26.99 -5.40 -5.90
CA ILE A 7 -26.48 -4.30 -5.08
C ILE A 7 -24.95 -4.32 -5.09
N VAL A 8 -24.35 -3.19 -5.46
CA VAL A 8 -22.90 -2.97 -5.43
C VAL A 8 -22.54 -1.84 -4.50
N GLU A 9 -21.25 -1.67 -4.19
CA GLU A 9 -20.82 -0.63 -3.26
C GLU A 9 -20.85 0.79 -3.84
N SER A 10 -20.40 0.95 -5.10
CA SER A 10 -20.18 2.26 -5.72
C SER A 10 -21.01 2.49 -6.99
N PRO A 11 -21.36 3.75 -7.31
CA PRO A 11 -22.14 4.07 -8.51
C PRO A 11 -21.43 3.76 -9.82
N ALA A 12 -20.10 3.85 -9.85
CA ALA A 12 -19.30 3.52 -11.03
C ALA A 12 -19.45 2.03 -11.39
N LYS A 13 -19.26 1.14 -10.41
CA LYS A 13 -19.52 -0.30 -10.57
C LYS A 13 -20.94 -0.58 -11.03
N ALA A 14 -21.93 0.13 -10.47
CA ALA A 14 -23.34 -0.07 -10.82
C ALA A 14 -23.59 0.18 -12.31
N LYS A 15 -23.00 1.25 -12.87
CA LYS A 15 -23.10 1.57 -14.29
C LYS A 15 -22.42 0.51 -15.16
N THR A 16 -21.20 0.11 -14.81
CA THR A 16 -20.42 -0.88 -15.57
C THR A 16 -21.10 -2.25 -15.56
N ILE A 17 -21.54 -2.74 -14.40
CA ILE A 17 -22.19 -4.04 -14.26
C ILE A 17 -23.56 -4.06 -14.95
N LYS A 18 -24.34 -2.98 -14.86
CA LYS A 18 -25.63 -2.86 -15.56
C LYS A 18 -25.48 -2.98 -17.08
N LYS A 19 -24.37 -2.49 -17.66
CA LYS A 19 -24.07 -2.64 -19.08
C LYS A 19 -23.88 -4.12 -19.46
N TYR A 20 -23.29 -4.92 -18.59
CA TYR A 20 -23.00 -6.34 -18.86
C TYR A 20 -24.19 -7.27 -18.61
N LEU A 21 -25.00 -7.01 -17.58
CA LEU A 21 -26.13 -7.88 -17.19
C LEU A 21 -27.40 -7.64 -18.00
N GLY A 22 -27.53 -6.50 -18.69
CA GLY A 22 -28.67 -6.22 -19.56
C GLY A 22 -29.95 -5.82 -18.81
N LYS A 23 -31.11 -6.06 -19.45
CA LYS A 23 -32.42 -5.52 -19.00
C LYS A 23 -33.10 -6.33 -17.89
N ASP A 24 -32.67 -7.57 -17.67
CA ASP A 24 -33.27 -8.46 -16.67
C ASP A 24 -32.83 -8.13 -15.23
N PHE A 25 -31.74 -7.37 -15.10
CA PHE A 25 -31.17 -6.96 -13.82
C PHE A 25 -31.31 -5.44 -13.60
N GLU A 26 -31.82 -5.07 -12.44
CA GLU A 26 -31.62 -3.73 -11.89
C GLU A 26 -30.35 -3.72 -11.05
N VAL A 27 -29.54 -2.67 -11.16
CA VAL A 27 -28.30 -2.54 -10.39
C VAL A 27 -28.33 -1.23 -9.62
N LEU A 28 -28.23 -1.33 -8.29
CA LEU A 28 -28.22 -0.20 -7.37
C LEU A 28 -26.90 -0.16 -6.58
N ALA A 29 -26.53 1.03 -6.11
CA ALA A 29 -25.34 1.24 -5.27
C ALA A 29 -25.73 1.55 -3.82
N SER A 30 -25.01 0.96 -2.86
CA SER A 30 -25.19 1.24 -1.42
C SER A 30 -24.46 2.51 -0.94
N TYR A 31 -23.47 2.99 -1.72
CA TYR A 31 -22.57 4.09 -1.38
C TYR A 31 -21.72 3.78 -0.13
N GLY A 32 -21.14 2.58 -0.12
CA GLY A 32 -20.33 2.06 0.99
C GLY A 32 -21.18 1.42 2.09
N HIS A 33 -20.71 1.56 3.33
CA HIS A 33 -21.39 1.12 4.54
C HIS A 33 -22.75 1.80 4.70
N VAL A 34 -23.76 1.03 5.16
CA VAL A 34 -25.14 1.51 5.37
C VAL A 34 -25.52 1.67 6.84
N ARG A 35 -24.74 1.04 7.72
CA ARG A 35 -24.82 1.13 9.17
C ARG A 35 -23.43 1.31 9.75
N ASP A 36 -23.36 1.90 10.93
CA ASP A 36 -22.15 2.00 11.72
C ASP A 36 -22.47 1.86 13.21
N LEU A 37 -21.45 1.64 14.05
CA LEU A 37 -21.59 1.65 15.50
C LEU A 37 -22.15 3.00 15.97
N VAL A 38 -23.01 2.95 16.99
CA VAL A 38 -23.52 4.16 17.65
C VAL A 38 -22.33 4.99 18.17
N PRO A 39 -22.25 6.30 17.91
CA PRO A 39 -21.13 7.15 18.33
C PRO A 39 -21.26 7.57 19.80
N LYS A 40 -21.63 6.65 20.67
CA LYS A 40 -21.83 6.84 22.12
C LYS A 40 -21.20 5.69 22.87
N GLU A 41 -21.06 5.86 24.19
CA GLU A 41 -20.61 4.81 25.10
C GLU A 41 -21.48 3.54 25.01
N GLY A 42 -20.87 2.38 25.15
CA GLY A 42 -21.56 1.09 25.15
C GLY A 42 -22.09 0.64 23.79
N ALA A 43 -21.47 1.08 22.69
CA ALA A 43 -21.77 0.59 21.34
C ALA A 43 -21.22 -0.82 21.09
N VAL A 44 -20.21 -1.22 21.85
CA VAL A 44 -19.69 -2.59 21.96
C VAL A 44 -19.80 -2.97 23.43
N ASP A 45 -20.42 -4.10 23.73
CA ASP A 45 -20.67 -4.57 25.09
C ASP A 45 -19.80 -5.80 25.43
N PRO A 46 -18.64 -5.63 26.09
CA PRO A 46 -17.74 -6.73 26.42
C PRO A 46 -18.33 -7.76 27.39
N GLU A 47 -19.33 -7.39 28.20
CA GLU A 47 -19.96 -8.28 29.18
C GLU A 47 -20.97 -9.24 28.53
N HIS A 48 -21.47 -8.90 27.34
CA HIS A 48 -22.46 -9.67 26.60
C HIS A 48 -21.92 -10.09 25.23
N ASP A 49 -20.83 -10.87 25.22
CA ASP A 49 -20.20 -11.44 24.02
C ASP A 49 -19.89 -10.39 22.93
N PHE A 50 -19.41 -9.22 23.35
CA PHE A 50 -19.08 -8.09 22.47
C PHE A 50 -20.26 -7.62 21.60
N ALA A 51 -21.50 -7.76 22.08
CA ALA A 51 -22.69 -7.35 21.35
C ALA A 51 -22.57 -5.91 20.81
N MET A 52 -22.76 -5.75 19.50
CA MET A 52 -22.56 -4.48 18.80
C MET A 52 -23.90 -3.80 18.48
N LYS A 53 -24.00 -2.51 18.85
CA LYS A 53 -25.16 -1.66 18.56
C LYS A 53 -24.86 -0.82 17.33
N TYR A 54 -25.59 -1.11 16.25
CA TYR A 54 -25.48 -0.40 14.98
C TYR A 54 -26.63 0.60 14.80
N GLN A 55 -26.33 1.74 14.18
CA GLN A 55 -27.29 2.72 13.69
C GLN A 55 -27.15 2.94 12.18
N PRO A 56 -28.23 3.26 11.46
CA PRO A 56 -28.15 3.67 10.07
C PRO A 56 -27.26 4.91 9.87
N ILE A 57 -26.54 4.93 8.74
CA ILE A 57 -25.77 6.11 8.34
C ILE A 57 -26.71 7.09 7.62
N GLU A 58 -26.92 8.26 8.21
CA GLU A 58 -27.94 9.23 7.80
C GLU A 58 -27.84 9.62 6.31
N LYS A 59 -26.62 9.93 5.82
CA LYS A 59 -26.36 10.24 4.40
C LYS A 59 -26.73 9.12 3.42
N ASN A 60 -26.75 7.87 3.89
CA ASN A 60 -27.00 6.69 3.07
C ASN A 60 -28.44 6.16 3.22
N LEU A 61 -29.26 6.72 4.12
CA LEU A 61 -30.66 6.31 4.33
C LEU A 61 -31.47 6.33 3.04
N ARG A 62 -31.34 7.40 2.24
CA ARG A 62 -32.05 7.52 0.94
C ARG A 62 -31.73 6.36 -0.01
N HIS A 63 -30.51 5.83 0.05
CA HIS A 63 -30.05 4.72 -0.80
C HIS A 63 -30.59 3.39 -0.27
N VAL A 64 -30.60 3.22 1.05
CA VAL A 64 -31.24 2.06 1.71
C VAL A 64 -32.74 2.01 1.40
N GLU A 65 -33.44 3.15 1.41
CA GLU A 65 -34.86 3.21 1.05
C GLU A 65 -35.10 2.88 -0.43
N ALA A 66 -34.24 3.35 -1.34
CA ALA A 66 -34.31 2.99 -2.75
C ALA A 66 -34.09 1.47 -2.96
N ILE A 67 -33.11 0.90 -2.26
CA ILE A 67 -32.84 -0.53 -2.25
C ILE A 67 -34.04 -1.31 -1.72
N ALA A 68 -34.61 -0.92 -0.56
CA ALA A 68 -35.76 -1.59 0.03
C ALA A 68 -36.96 -1.61 -0.93
N LYS A 69 -37.24 -0.49 -1.61
CA LYS A 69 -38.30 -0.40 -2.63
C LYS A 69 -38.05 -1.30 -3.84
N ALA A 70 -36.80 -1.41 -4.29
CA ALA A 70 -36.44 -2.27 -5.41
C ALA A 70 -36.50 -3.75 -5.03
N VAL A 71 -35.98 -4.11 -3.84
CA VAL A 71 -36.05 -5.48 -3.28
C VAL A 71 -37.49 -5.94 -3.20
N ALA A 72 -38.42 -5.11 -2.76
CA ALA A 72 -39.84 -5.47 -2.66
C ALA A 72 -40.44 -5.93 -4.02
N LYS A 73 -39.94 -5.40 -5.14
CA LYS A 73 -40.41 -5.71 -6.50
C LYS A 73 -39.60 -6.79 -7.23
N ALA A 74 -38.40 -7.11 -6.74
CA ALA A 74 -37.50 -8.08 -7.37
C ALA A 74 -37.86 -9.52 -6.96
N ASP A 75 -37.61 -10.48 -7.83
CA ASP A 75 -37.74 -11.91 -7.58
C ASP A 75 -36.54 -12.45 -6.78
N ALA A 76 -35.33 -11.93 -7.03
CA ALA A 76 -34.09 -12.35 -6.37
C ALA A 76 -33.16 -11.16 -6.06
N LEU A 77 -32.35 -11.30 -5.01
CA LEU A 77 -31.37 -10.31 -4.56
C LEU A 77 -29.94 -10.85 -4.67
N TYR A 78 -29.08 -10.11 -5.38
CA TYR A 78 -27.66 -10.39 -5.53
C TYR A 78 -26.83 -9.31 -4.84
N LEU A 79 -25.96 -9.72 -3.92
CA LEU A 79 -25.04 -8.87 -3.18
C LEU A 79 -23.65 -8.95 -3.82
N ALA A 80 -23.25 -7.89 -4.52
CA ALA A 80 -22.08 -7.80 -5.39
C ALA A 80 -21.08 -6.74 -4.89
N THR A 81 -20.83 -6.71 -3.58
CA THR A 81 -19.77 -5.89 -2.97
C THR A 81 -18.39 -6.51 -3.19
N ASP A 82 -17.33 -5.76 -2.88
CA ASP A 82 -15.95 -6.18 -3.10
C ASP A 82 -15.60 -7.50 -2.38
N PRO A 83 -14.67 -8.30 -2.94
CA PRO A 83 -14.35 -9.65 -2.48
C PRO A 83 -13.42 -9.64 -1.26
N ASP A 84 -13.65 -8.73 -0.30
CA ASP A 84 -12.90 -8.62 0.93
C ASP A 84 -13.84 -8.60 2.15
N ARG A 85 -13.27 -8.52 3.37
CA ARG A 85 -14.06 -8.51 4.60
C ARG A 85 -14.94 -7.25 4.75
N GLU A 86 -14.54 -6.11 4.19
CA GLU A 86 -15.34 -4.88 4.26
C GLU A 86 -16.56 -5.00 3.37
N GLY A 87 -16.36 -5.45 2.12
CA GLY A 87 -17.44 -5.76 1.21
C GLY A 87 -18.39 -6.82 1.78
N GLU A 88 -17.87 -7.87 2.41
CA GLU A 88 -18.71 -8.89 3.06
C GLU A 88 -19.56 -8.31 4.19
N ALA A 89 -18.99 -7.43 5.03
CA ALA A 89 -19.72 -6.75 6.10
C ALA A 89 -20.79 -5.78 5.57
N ILE A 90 -20.54 -5.06 4.48
CA ILE A 90 -21.54 -4.21 3.82
C ILE A 90 -22.73 -5.07 3.35
N SER A 91 -22.44 -6.20 2.71
CA SER A 91 -23.46 -7.14 2.25
C SER A 91 -24.27 -7.72 3.41
N TRP A 92 -23.60 -8.11 4.50
CA TRP A 92 -24.26 -8.57 5.72
C TRP A 92 -25.14 -7.47 6.35
N HIS A 93 -24.65 -6.23 6.43
CA HIS A 93 -25.44 -5.12 6.94
C HIS A 93 -26.68 -4.84 6.10
N LEU A 94 -26.59 -4.91 4.78
CA LEU A 94 -27.76 -4.79 3.89
C LEU A 94 -28.75 -5.93 4.12
N HIS A 95 -28.27 -7.17 4.12
CA HIS A 95 -29.08 -8.35 4.39
C HIS A 95 -29.86 -8.21 5.70
N GLU A 96 -29.18 -7.85 6.79
CA GLU A 96 -29.80 -7.69 8.10
C GLU A 96 -30.83 -6.54 8.15
N ILE A 97 -30.62 -5.41 7.45
CA ILE A 97 -31.64 -4.35 7.37
C ILE A 97 -32.89 -4.86 6.65
N LEU A 98 -32.70 -5.54 5.52
CA LEU A 98 -33.79 -6.03 4.69
C LEU A 98 -34.55 -7.15 5.40
N ARG A 99 -33.86 -8.02 6.14
CA ARG A 99 -34.45 -9.05 7.00
C ARG A 99 -35.30 -8.45 8.10
N GLN A 100 -34.81 -7.44 8.81
CA GLN A 100 -35.55 -6.74 9.86
C GLN A 100 -36.80 -6.02 9.35
N ARG A 101 -36.85 -5.70 8.06
CA ARG A 101 -38.02 -5.11 7.38
C ARG A 101 -38.95 -6.13 6.73
N ASP A 102 -38.70 -7.43 6.95
CA ASP A 102 -39.48 -8.54 6.37
C ASP A 102 -39.53 -8.52 4.82
N LEU A 103 -38.43 -8.07 4.18
CA LEU A 103 -38.34 -7.94 2.72
C LEU A 103 -37.68 -9.15 2.02
N LEU A 104 -37.20 -10.13 2.79
CA LEU A 104 -36.40 -11.25 2.30
C LEU A 104 -37.09 -12.62 2.41
N SER A 105 -38.23 -12.71 3.09
CA SER A 105 -38.80 -13.96 3.61
C SER A 105 -39.12 -15.00 2.53
N ASP A 106 -39.40 -14.57 1.29
CA ASP A 106 -39.69 -15.45 0.15
C ASP A 106 -38.68 -15.31 -1.01
N LYS A 107 -37.54 -14.65 -0.79
CA LYS A 107 -36.64 -14.25 -1.89
C LYS A 107 -35.24 -14.85 -1.74
N PRO A 108 -34.69 -15.52 -2.77
CA PRO A 108 -33.31 -15.97 -2.74
C PRO A 108 -32.37 -14.77 -2.64
N VAL A 109 -31.47 -14.82 -1.66
CA VAL A 109 -30.37 -13.87 -1.48
C VAL A 109 -29.06 -14.58 -1.78
N GLN A 110 -28.26 -14.00 -2.67
CA GLN A 110 -27.05 -14.61 -3.20
C GLN A 110 -25.88 -13.63 -3.14
N ARG A 111 -24.68 -14.11 -2.80
CA ARG A 111 -23.44 -13.33 -2.74
C ARG A 111 -22.62 -13.60 -4.01
N VAL A 112 -22.34 -12.54 -4.77
CA VAL A 112 -21.64 -12.58 -6.06
C VAL A 112 -20.25 -12.00 -5.92
N VAL A 113 -19.21 -12.79 -6.21
CA VAL A 113 -17.81 -12.41 -5.98
C VAL A 113 -17.06 -12.38 -7.29
N PHE A 114 -16.36 -11.29 -7.57
CA PHE A 114 -15.47 -11.14 -8.72
C PHE A 114 -14.24 -10.32 -8.32
N HIS A 115 -13.12 -10.57 -9.01
CA HIS A 115 -11.85 -9.89 -8.78
C HIS A 115 -11.47 -8.93 -9.91
N GLU A 116 -12.26 -8.91 -10.99
CA GLU A 116 -12.12 -8.03 -12.15
C GLU A 116 -13.51 -7.69 -12.70
N ILE A 117 -13.67 -6.48 -13.26
CA ILE A 117 -14.96 -6.01 -13.78
C ILE A 117 -14.99 -6.16 -15.31
N THR A 118 -14.92 -7.41 -15.76
CA THR A 118 -15.06 -7.79 -17.18
C THR A 118 -16.41 -8.46 -17.42
N GLN A 119 -16.95 -8.37 -18.65
CA GLN A 119 -18.24 -8.99 -18.97
C GLN A 119 -18.24 -10.49 -18.65
N ARG A 120 -17.17 -11.21 -18.98
CA ARG A 120 -17.03 -12.64 -18.71
C ARG A 120 -17.04 -12.94 -17.21
N ALA A 121 -16.22 -12.24 -16.42
CA ALA A 121 -16.12 -12.46 -14.98
C ALA A 121 -17.44 -12.15 -14.25
N ILE A 122 -18.15 -11.10 -14.67
CA ILE A 122 -19.43 -10.71 -14.07
C ILE A 122 -20.53 -11.73 -14.38
N LEU A 123 -20.62 -12.23 -15.61
CA LEU A 123 -21.60 -13.26 -15.97
C LEU A 123 -21.33 -14.57 -15.23
N ASP A 124 -20.06 -15.01 -15.21
CA ASP A 124 -19.65 -16.22 -14.48
C ASP A 124 -19.93 -16.13 -12.97
N ALA A 125 -19.69 -14.97 -12.36
CA ALA A 125 -19.95 -14.75 -10.94
C ALA A 125 -21.45 -14.75 -10.59
N ILE A 126 -22.32 -14.34 -11.52
CA ILE A 126 -23.79 -14.38 -11.36
C ILE A 126 -24.30 -15.82 -11.47
N ASP A 127 -23.72 -16.62 -12.37
CA ASP A 127 -24.09 -18.01 -12.57
C ASP A 127 -23.60 -18.92 -11.42
N HIS A 128 -22.51 -18.52 -10.73
CA HIS A 128 -21.92 -19.27 -9.61
C HIS A 128 -21.91 -18.47 -8.29
N PRO A 129 -23.08 -18.10 -7.74
CA PRO A 129 -23.15 -17.38 -6.49
C PRO A 129 -22.80 -18.27 -5.29
N ARG A 130 -22.39 -17.63 -4.20
CA ARG A 130 -22.20 -18.29 -2.89
C ARG A 130 -23.11 -17.69 -1.82
N GLN A 131 -23.04 -18.27 -0.62
CA GLN A 131 -23.63 -17.69 0.58
C GLN A 131 -22.68 -16.65 1.21
N LEU A 132 -23.23 -15.79 2.07
CA LEU A 132 -22.42 -14.89 2.89
C LEU A 132 -21.49 -15.67 3.80
N SER A 133 -20.23 -15.24 3.88
CA SER A 133 -19.21 -15.81 4.75
C SER A 133 -19.28 -15.12 6.11
N LEU A 134 -19.82 -15.83 7.10
CA LEU A 134 -19.86 -15.32 8.47
C LEU A 134 -18.44 -15.16 9.05
N ASP A 135 -17.46 -15.96 8.62
CA ASP A 135 -16.07 -15.80 9.06
C ASP A 135 -15.48 -14.44 8.66
N LEU A 136 -15.72 -14.01 7.41
CA LEU A 136 -15.28 -12.70 6.92
C LEU A 136 -16.02 -11.56 7.63
N VAL A 137 -17.33 -11.71 7.85
CA VAL A 137 -18.14 -10.75 8.60
C VAL A 137 -17.62 -10.62 10.03
N ASN A 138 -17.45 -11.74 10.73
CA ASN A 138 -16.96 -11.79 12.11
C ASN A 138 -15.54 -11.21 12.20
N ALA A 139 -14.67 -11.46 11.22
CA ALA A 139 -13.34 -10.86 11.18
C ALA A 139 -13.39 -9.32 11.02
N GLN A 140 -14.32 -8.80 10.22
CA GLN A 140 -14.53 -7.35 10.08
C GLN A 140 -15.11 -6.74 11.36
N GLN A 141 -16.12 -7.40 11.94
CA GLN A 141 -16.77 -6.98 13.18
C GLN A 141 -15.82 -6.99 14.37
N ALA A 142 -15.02 -8.05 14.54
CA ALA A 142 -13.99 -8.12 15.58
C ALA A 142 -12.97 -6.99 15.45
N ARG A 143 -12.54 -6.67 14.22
CA ARG A 143 -11.69 -5.49 13.97
C ARG A 143 -12.40 -4.20 14.37
N ARG A 144 -13.68 -4.03 14.00
CA ARG A 144 -14.47 -2.82 14.31
C ARG A 144 -14.64 -2.64 15.81
N ALA A 145 -14.96 -3.71 16.53
CA ALA A 145 -15.09 -3.73 17.99
C ALA A 145 -13.76 -3.37 18.66
N LEU A 146 -12.66 -3.99 18.23
CA LEU A 146 -11.33 -3.72 18.77
C LEU A 146 -10.90 -2.26 18.57
N ASP A 147 -11.09 -1.72 17.37
CA ASP A 147 -10.73 -0.33 17.06
C ASP A 147 -11.60 0.65 17.87
N TYR A 148 -12.89 0.35 18.06
CA TYR A 148 -13.79 1.13 18.93
C TYR A 148 -13.34 1.10 20.39
N LEU A 149 -13.09 -0.08 20.97
CA LEU A 149 -12.71 -0.22 22.38
C LEU A 149 -11.38 0.47 22.67
N VAL A 150 -10.37 0.33 21.80
CA VAL A 150 -9.09 1.02 21.96
C VAL A 150 -9.27 2.54 21.87
N GLY A 151 -9.99 3.02 20.86
CA GLY A 151 -10.19 4.45 20.65
C GLY A 151 -10.97 5.09 21.80
N PHE A 152 -12.08 4.47 22.20
CA PHE A 152 -12.98 4.99 23.23
C PHE A 152 -12.31 5.00 24.62
N ASN A 153 -11.57 3.95 24.97
CA ASN A 153 -10.93 3.86 26.28
C ASN A 153 -9.65 4.69 26.41
N LEU A 154 -8.84 4.79 25.35
CA LEU A 154 -7.53 5.46 25.43
C LEU A 154 -7.57 6.94 25.05
N SER A 155 -8.46 7.38 24.15
CA SER A 155 -8.48 8.79 23.72
C SER A 155 -8.77 9.78 24.88
N PRO A 156 -9.70 9.51 25.81
CA PRO A 156 -9.92 10.38 26.98
C PRO A 156 -8.69 10.52 27.87
N LEU A 157 -7.89 9.46 28.00
CA LEU A 157 -6.63 9.50 28.73
C LEU A 157 -5.62 10.44 28.05
N LEU A 158 -5.50 10.37 26.72
CA LEU A 158 -4.65 11.29 25.94
C LEU A 158 -5.11 12.74 26.08
N TRP A 159 -6.42 12.99 26.15
CA TRP A 159 -6.96 14.34 26.35
C TRP A 159 -6.58 14.92 27.71
N LYS A 160 -6.68 14.08 28.76
CA LYS A 160 -6.33 14.48 30.13
C LYS A 160 -4.82 14.68 30.32
N LYS A 161 -3.98 13.93 29.60
CA LYS A 161 -2.53 13.89 29.81
C LYS A 161 -1.71 14.73 28.83
N ILE A 162 -2.23 15.00 27.63
CA ILE A 162 -1.48 15.67 26.56
C ILE A 162 -2.25 16.88 26.05
N ARG A 163 -3.32 16.67 25.25
CA ARG A 163 -4.20 17.75 24.78
C ARG A 163 -5.56 17.20 24.30
N PRO A 164 -6.65 17.97 24.45
CA PRO A 164 -7.95 17.62 23.88
C PRO A 164 -7.90 17.38 22.37
N GLY A 165 -8.75 16.48 21.86
CA GLY A 165 -8.89 16.21 20.43
C GLY A 165 -7.86 15.24 19.82
N LEU A 166 -6.97 14.65 20.63
CA LEU A 166 -6.12 13.55 20.17
C LEU A 166 -6.89 12.25 19.98
N SER A 167 -6.45 11.40 19.06
CA SER A 167 -7.01 10.06 18.89
C SER A 167 -5.99 9.00 19.26
N ALA A 168 -6.45 7.99 20.00
CA ALA A 168 -5.72 6.75 20.17
C ALA A 168 -6.20 5.74 19.12
N GLY A 169 -5.27 5.07 18.46
CA GLY A 169 -5.60 4.08 17.44
C GLY A 169 -4.61 2.95 17.46
N ARG A 170 -5.10 1.71 17.52
CA ARG A 170 -4.28 0.50 17.61
C ARG A 170 -3.22 0.39 16.50
N VAL A 171 -3.52 0.89 15.30
CA VAL A 171 -2.60 0.89 14.15
C VAL A 171 -1.89 2.24 13.98
N GLN A 172 -2.57 3.34 14.28
CA GLN A 172 -2.01 4.69 14.13
C GLN A 172 -0.89 4.96 15.13
N SER A 173 -1.05 4.53 16.39
CA SER A 173 -0.07 4.78 17.45
C SER A 173 1.26 4.04 17.22
N PRO A 174 1.31 2.75 16.83
CA PRO A 174 2.57 2.11 16.43
C PRO A 174 3.22 2.74 15.20
N ALA A 175 2.43 3.15 14.20
CA ALA A 175 2.98 3.82 13.02
C ALA A 175 3.63 5.17 13.38
N LEU A 176 2.99 5.96 14.24
CA LEU A 176 3.58 7.19 14.77
C LEU A 176 4.85 6.90 15.58
N ARG A 177 4.82 5.86 16.43
CA ARG A 177 5.99 5.42 17.20
C ARG A 177 7.18 5.11 16.30
N MET A 178 6.99 4.40 15.19
CA MET A 178 8.09 4.10 14.25
C MET A 178 8.73 5.36 13.66
N ILE A 179 7.94 6.43 13.44
CA ILE A 179 8.46 7.72 12.96
C ILE A 179 9.25 8.42 14.07
N VAL A 180 8.70 8.45 15.28
CA VAL A 180 9.35 9.08 16.45
C VAL A 180 10.66 8.37 16.77
N GLU A 181 10.67 7.04 16.83
CA GLU A 181 11.90 6.27 17.10
C GLU A 181 12.99 6.53 16.06
N ARG A 182 12.62 6.69 14.77
CA ARG A 182 13.57 7.07 13.73
C ARG A 182 14.08 8.50 13.92
N GLU A 183 13.24 9.44 14.32
CA GLU A 183 13.69 10.80 14.60
C GLU A 183 14.64 10.84 15.80
N GLU A 184 14.33 10.11 16.87
CA GLU A 184 15.22 9.96 18.03
C GLU A 184 16.55 9.28 17.68
N GLU A 185 16.58 8.36 16.72
CA GLU A 185 17.82 7.79 16.17
C GLU A 185 18.66 8.87 15.44
N ILE A 186 18.01 9.75 14.68
CA ILE A 186 18.66 10.85 13.95
C ILE A 186 19.19 11.90 14.93
N GLU A 187 18.41 12.31 15.93
CA GLU A 187 18.81 13.29 16.95
C GLU A 187 20.00 12.79 17.79
N ARG A 188 20.06 11.49 18.07
CA ARG A 188 21.18 10.86 18.80
C ARG A 188 22.37 10.52 17.91
N PHE A 189 22.28 10.72 16.59
CA PHE A 189 23.34 10.39 15.67
C PHE A 189 24.55 11.33 15.89
N GLN A 190 25.67 10.74 16.31
CA GLN A 190 26.94 11.45 16.42
C GLN A 190 27.72 11.33 15.11
N THR A 191 27.87 12.44 14.41
CA THR A 191 28.67 12.50 13.18
C THR A 191 30.12 12.15 13.48
N ARG A 192 30.73 11.36 12.60
CA ARG A 192 32.14 10.98 12.68
C ARG A 192 32.81 11.29 11.36
N GLU A 193 33.88 12.06 11.41
CA GLU A 193 34.73 12.31 10.26
C GLU A 193 35.34 10.98 9.76
N TYR A 194 35.37 10.84 8.45
CA TYR A 194 36.14 9.82 7.78
C TYR A 194 36.46 10.25 6.35
N TRP A 195 37.53 9.71 5.80
CA TRP A 195 37.97 9.99 4.44
C TRP A 195 38.05 8.72 3.61
N SER A 196 37.70 8.83 2.35
CA SER A 196 38.03 7.86 1.30
C SER A 196 39.00 8.50 0.32
N LEU A 197 40.00 7.74 -0.09
CA LEU A 197 40.93 8.17 -1.12
C LEU A 197 40.54 7.53 -2.45
N GLU A 198 40.38 8.37 -3.46
CA GLU A 198 40.03 7.98 -4.82
C GLU A 198 41.07 8.58 -5.77
N ALA A 199 41.36 7.85 -6.85
CA ALA A 199 42.24 8.28 -7.92
C ALA A 199 41.47 8.24 -9.23
N ASP A 200 41.55 9.32 -9.99
CA ASP A 200 41.15 9.31 -11.39
C ASP A 200 42.22 8.55 -12.19
N ALA A 201 41.83 7.40 -12.73
CA ALA A 201 42.71 6.51 -13.46
C ALA A 201 42.23 6.37 -14.91
N ALA A 202 43.15 6.08 -15.82
CA ALA A 202 42.82 5.78 -17.19
C ALA A 202 43.61 4.58 -17.68
N LYS A 203 42.98 3.73 -18.50
CA LYS A 203 43.67 2.67 -19.24
C LYS A 203 43.24 2.75 -20.70
N THR A 204 44.21 2.82 -21.62
CA THR A 204 43.96 2.92 -23.07
C THR A 204 42.94 4.01 -23.43
N GLY A 205 43.06 5.19 -22.79
CA GLY A 205 42.16 6.33 -23.01
C GLY A 205 40.77 6.23 -22.37
N GLN A 206 40.45 5.14 -21.66
CA GLN A 206 39.18 5.01 -20.92
C GLN A 206 39.36 5.43 -19.46
N PRO A 207 38.71 6.51 -19.01
CA PRO A 207 38.78 6.97 -17.62
C PRO A 207 37.88 6.15 -16.70
N PHE A 208 38.30 5.97 -15.45
CA PHE A 208 37.53 5.38 -14.36
C PHE A 208 38.09 5.81 -13.00
N THR A 209 37.24 5.80 -11.97
CA THR A 209 37.67 6.10 -10.59
C THR A 209 38.12 4.83 -9.89
N ALA A 210 39.31 4.88 -9.28
CA ALA A 210 39.86 3.81 -8.45
C ALA A 210 39.86 4.24 -6.98
N ARG A 211 39.17 3.48 -6.12
CA ARG A 211 39.14 3.73 -4.67
C ARG A 211 40.20 2.89 -3.95
N LEU A 212 40.89 3.48 -2.98
CA LEU A 212 41.80 2.76 -2.10
C LEU A 212 41.02 1.79 -1.19
N LEU A 213 41.32 0.50 -1.26
CA LEU A 213 40.68 -0.55 -0.46
C LEU A 213 41.58 -1.15 0.61
N GLU A 214 42.90 -1.04 0.44
CA GLU A 214 43.91 -1.68 1.28
C GLU A 214 45.16 -0.81 1.32
N TYR A 215 45.80 -0.71 2.48
CA TYR A 215 47.07 0.01 2.66
C TYR A 215 47.92 -0.72 3.69
N ALA A 216 49.19 -0.98 3.36
CA ALA A 216 50.13 -1.73 4.22
C ALA A 216 49.55 -3.08 4.71
N ASP A 217 48.98 -3.86 3.77
CA ASP A 217 48.33 -5.16 4.01
C ASP A 217 47.11 -5.12 4.95
N GLU A 218 46.62 -3.93 5.30
CA GLU A 218 45.40 -3.73 6.07
C GLU A 218 44.24 -3.27 5.19
N LYS A 219 43.14 -4.03 5.24
CA LYS A 219 41.91 -3.66 4.56
C LYS A 219 41.29 -2.42 5.20
N LEU A 220 41.05 -1.40 4.39
CA LEU A 220 40.40 -0.18 4.84
C LEU A 220 38.89 -0.36 4.92
N THR A 221 38.32 0.12 6.02
CA THR A 221 36.88 0.21 6.26
C THR A 221 36.49 1.69 6.38
N GLN A 222 35.20 1.98 6.60
CA GLN A 222 34.67 3.35 6.60
C GLN A 222 35.47 4.30 7.51
N PHE A 223 35.92 3.87 8.70
CA PHE A 223 36.62 4.72 9.67
C PHE A 223 38.13 4.49 9.76
N SER A 224 38.72 3.76 8.81
CA SER A 224 40.17 3.52 8.81
C SER A 224 40.99 4.79 8.58
N ILE A 225 40.43 5.79 7.89
CA ILE A 225 41.01 7.12 7.74
C ILE A 225 40.10 8.11 8.47
N ALA A 226 40.33 8.25 9.78
CA ALA A 226 39.41 8.96 10.68
C ALA A 226 39.56 10.49 10.67
N ASP A 227 40.63 11.03 10.08
CA ASP A 227 40.92 12.46 10.08
C ASP A 227 41.64 12.90 8.79
N GLY A 228 41.49 14.18 8.47
CA GLY A 228 42.07 14.77 7.26
C GLY A 228 43.60 14.83 7.24
N ALA A 229 44.28 14.81 8.39
CA ALA A 229 45.75 14.83 8.42
C ALA A 229 46.28 13.46 7.96
N ARG A 230 45.74 12.36 8.49
CA ARG A 230 46.04 11.00 8.02
C ARG A 230 45.69 10.83 6.54
N ALA A 231 44.55 11.36 6.08
CA ALA A 231 44.17 11.32 4.68
C ALA A 231 45.22 11.96 3.76
N ARG A 232 45.71 13.15 4.11
CA ARG A 232 46.76 13.86 3.35
C ARG A 232 48.10 13.12 3.37
N ILE A 233 48.48 12.53 4.50
CA ILE A 233 49.72 11.73 4.59
C ILE A 233 49.63 10.51 3.66
N LEU A 234 48.50 9.80 3.67
CA LEU A 234 48.25 8.65 2.79
C LEU A 234 48.23 9.07 1.32
N GLU A 235 47.54 10.16 0.98
CA GLU A 235 47.53 10.72 -0.37
C GLU A 235 48.94 11.02 -0.86
N GLN A 236 49.75 11.75 -0.08
CA GLN A 236 51.14 12.06 -0.43
C GLN A 236 51.99 10.81 -0.63
N THR A 237 51.82 9.80 0.25
CA THR A 237 52.54 8.53 0.16
C THR A 237 52.18 7.78 -1.12
N LEU A 238 50.90 7.69 -1.44
CA LEU A 238 50.40 7.01 -2.64
C LEU A 238 50.82 7.75 -3.92
N LEU A 239 50.77 9.08 -3.93
CA LEU A 239 51.24 9.89 -5.06
C LEU A 239 52.75 9.72 -5.27
N ALA A 240 53.55 9.71 -4.20
CA ALA A 240 54.99 9.46 -4.31
C ALA A 240 55.28 8.08 -4.91
N ALA A 241 54.59 7.02 -4.44
CA ALA A 241 54.72 5.67 -4.98
C ALA A 241 54.26 5.59 -6.46
N ALA A 242 53.16 6.24 -6.82
CA ALA A 242 52.67 6.26 -8.20
C ALA A 242 53.60 7.03 -9.14
N ARG A 243 54.22 8.13 -8.69
CA ARG A 243 55.24 8.87 -9.44
C ARG A 243 56.51 8.05 -9.65
N ALA A 244 56.96 7.34 -8.61
CA ALA A 244 58.11 6.44 -8.70
C ALA A 244 57.84 5.33 -9.75
N GLN A 245 56.67 4.69 -9.71
CA GLN A 245 56.29 3.70 -10.74
C GLN A 245 56.24 4.28 -12.16
N LEU A 246 55.82 5.54 -12.31
CA LEU A 246 55.81 6.19 -13.63
C LEU A 246 57.25 6.40 -14.13
N ALA A 247 58.13 6.93 -13.29
CA ALA A 247 59.54 7.19 -13.62
C ALA A 247 60.30 5.89 -13.95
N GLU A 248 60.10 4.83 -13.17
CA GLU A 248 60.74 3.52 -13.40
C GLU A 248 60.23 2.81 -14.67
N SER A 249 59.02 3.13 -15.13
CA SER A 249 58.43 2.39 -16.25
C SER A 249 59.05 2.68 -17.61
N GLY A 250 59.78 3.79 -17.77
CA GLY A 250 60.46 4.17 -19.02
C GLY A 250 59.53 4.42 -20.22
N GLU A 251 58.21 4.29 -20.04
CA GLU A 251 57.20 4.53 -21.07
C GLU A 251 56.75 5.99 -21.02
N PRO A 252 56.56 6.66 -22.18
CA PRO A 252 55.96 8.00 -22.20
C PRO A 252 54.57 7.94 -21.57
N ALA A 253 54.24 8.94 -20.75
CA ALA A 253 52.91 9.06 -20.18
C ALA A 253 51.87 9.03 -21.32
N VAL A 254 50.95 8.07 -21.27
CA VAL A 254 49.88 7.90 -22.29
C VAL A 254 48.97 9.13 -22.32
N ASP A 255 48.90 9.84 -21.19
CA ASP A 255 48.21 11.12 -21.03
C ASP A 255 49.20 12.15 -20.46
N PRO A 256 49.41 13.31 -21.11
CA PRO A 256 50.30 14.36 -20.61
C PRO A 256 49.87 14.96 -19.26
N THR A 257 48.65 14.69 -18.79
CA THR A 257 48.15 15.10 -17.47
C THR A 257 48.38 14.06 -16.37
N ALA A 258 48.95 12.89 -16.71
CA ALA A 258 49.16 11.82 -15.75
C ALA A 258 50.18 12.22 -14.66
N ILE A 259 49.75 12.16 -13.40
CA ILE A 259 50.58 12.49 -12.23
C ILE A 259 51.26 11.27 -11.59
N GLY A 260 51.03 10.07 -12.12
CA GLY A 260 51.58 8.81 -11.62
C GLY A 260 51.09 7.59 -12.41
N ARG A 261 51.62 6.40 -12.10
CA ARG A 261 51.24 5.11 -12.72
C ARG A 261 50.82 4.13 -11.63
N LEU A 262 49.75 3.38 -11.90
CA LEU A 262 49.27 2.28 -11.05
C LEU A 262 49.39 0.96 -11.82
N ARG A 263 49.71 -0.13 -11.11
CA ARG A 263 49.76 -1.49 -11.67
C ARG A 263 48.44 -2.23 -11.42
N VAL A 264 47.86 -2.79 -12.48
CA VAL A 264 46.71 -3.70 -12.35
C VAL A 264 47.22 -5.03 -11.78
N ALA A 265 46.84 -5.33 -10.54
CA ALA A 265 47.23 -6.57 -9.86
C ALA A 265 46.32 -7.76 -10.22
N LYS A 266 45.01 -7.52 -10.40
CA LYS A 266 44.01 -8.57 -10.63
C LYS A 266 42.81 -8.02 -11.42
N VAL A 267 42.26 -8.83 -12.32
CA VAL A 267 41.00 -8.56 -13.03
C VAL A 267 40.09 -9.77 -12.89
N GLU A 268 38.84 -9.56 -12.46
CA GLU A 268 37.85 -10.62 -12.28
C GLU A 268 36.55 -10.26 -13.02
N ARG A 269 36.05 -11.19 -13.85
CA ARG A 269 34.79 -11.02 -14.60
C ARG A 269 33.78 -12.05 -14.11
N LYS A 270 32.60 -11.57 -13.66
CA LYS A 270 31.50 -12.43 -13.20
C LYS A 270 30.23 -12.15 -13.98
N GLN A 271 29.54 -13.20 -14.39
CA GLN A 271 28.19 -13.09 -14.93
C GLN A 271 27.20 -12.94 -13.77
N ARG A 272 26.30 -11.95 -13.84
CA ARG A 272 25.19 -11.80 -12.89
C ARG A 272 23.87 -11.87 -13.65
N LYS A 273 22.91 -12.65 -13.13
CA LYS A 273 21.53 -12.70 -13.63
C LYS A 273 20.65 -11.83 -12.74
N ARG A 274 19.74 -11.08 -13.34
CA ARG A 274 18.71 -10.29 -12.62
C ARG A 274 17.34 -10.81 -13.04
N HIS A 275 16.56 -11.30 -12.08
CA HIS A 275 15.20 -11.75 -12.33
C HIS A 275 14.23 -10.54 -12.38
N PRO A 276 13.14 -10.64 -13.16
CA PRO A 276 12.08 -9.63 -13.14
C PRO A 276 11.42 -9.55 -11.77
N ALA A 277 10.84 -8.39 -11.46
CA ALA A 277 10.05 -8.21 -10.24
C ALA A 277 8.72 -8.99 -10.33
N ALA A 278 8.18 -9.37 -9.18
CA ALA A 278 6.84 -9.95 -9.11
C ALA A 278 5.76 -8.93 -9.53
N PRO A 279 4.55 -9.40 -9.94
CA PRO A 279 3.40 -8.52 -10.15
C PRO A 279 3.07 -7.69 -8.91
N PHE A 280 2.42 -6.55 -9.13
CA PHE A 280 2.10 -5.62 -8.05
C PHE A 280 1.10 -6.20 -7.04
N THR A 281 1.43 -6.02 -5.77
CA THR A 281 0.51 -6.04 -4.63
C THR A 281 0.24 -4.61 -4.19
N THR A 282 -0.73 -4.37 -3.31
CA THR A 282 -1.06 -3.03 -2.81
C THR A 282 0.16 -2.30 -2.23
N SER A 283 1.01 -2.99 -1.45
CA SER A 283 2.19 -2.39 -0.82
C SER A 283 3.28 -2.05 -1.84
N THR A 284 3.57 -2.94 -2.78
CA THR A 284 4.60 -2.72 -3.80
C THR A 284 4.17 -1.67 -4.84
N LEU A 285 2.87 -1.62 -5.18
CA LEU A 285 2.30 -0.56 -6.02
C LEU A 285 2.44 0.82 -5.37
N GLN A 286 2.08 0.94 -4.08
CA GLN A 286 2.20 2.20 -3.34
C GLN A 286 3.66 2.67 -3.24
N GLN A 287 4.59 1.74 -2.96
CA GLN A 287 6.02 2.04 -2.90
C GLN A 287 6.57 2.52 -4.26
N GLU A 288 6.26 1.81 -5.35
CA GLU A 288 6.75 2.18 -6.67
C GLU A 288 6.10 3.47 -7.21
N ALA A 289 4.81 3.70 -6.93
CA ALA A 289 4.14 4.95 -7.29
C ALA A 289 4.73 6.16 -6.53
N SER A 290 5.05 6.00 -5.25
CA SER A 290 5.76 7.02 -4.48
C SER A 290 7.15 7.28 -5.06
N ARG A 291 7.95 6.22 -5.26
CA ARG A 291 9.34 6.31 -5.74
C ARG A 291 9.47 6.88 -7.15
N LYS A 292 8.60 6.47 -8.08
CA LYS A 292 8.71 6.82 -9.51
C LYS A 292 7.85 7.99 -9.94
N MET A 293 6.70 8.19 -9.30
CA MET A 293 5.71 9.20 -9.70
C MET A 293 5.47 10.28 -8.63
N GLY A 294 6.08 10.16 -7.45
CA GLY A 294 5.87 11.10 -6.35
C GLY A 294 4.44 11.06 -5.80
N PHE A 295 3.69 9.99 -6.03
CA PHE A 295 2.30 9.89 -5.57
C PHE A 295 2.26 9.53 -4.08
N SER A 296 1.40 10.24 -3.33
CA SER A 296 1.02 9.80 -2.00
C SER A 296 0.24 8.48 -2.07
N THR A 297 0.26 7.70 -0.99
CA THR A 297 -0.49 6.44 -0.90
C THR A 297 -1.98 6.64 -1.20
N GLN A 298 -2.58 7.73 -0.69
CA GLN A 298 -3.97 8.08 -0.96
C GLN A 298 -4.24 8.38 -2.44
N ARG A 299 -3.34 9.09 -3.12
CA ARG A 299 -3.47 9.37 -4.56
C ARG A 299 -3.37 8.08 -5.36
N THR A 300 -2.40 7.23 -5.05
CA THR A 300 -2.23 5.92 -5.70
C THR A 300 -3.49 5.07 -5.58
N MET A 301 -4.04 4.92 -4.36
CA MET A 301 -5.24 4.11 -4.16
C MET A 301 -6.48 4.70 -4.83
N ARG A 302 -6.61 6.04 -4.87
CA ARG A 302 -7.72 6.68 -5.59
C ARG A 302 -7.69 6.38 -7.08
N VAL A 303 -6.51 6.48 -7.70
CA VAL A 303 -6.33 6.16 -9.12
C VAL A 303 -6.57 4.66 -9.36
N ALA A 304 -6.01 3.79 -8.52
CA ALA A 304 -6.23 2.35 -8.63
C ALA A 304 -7.71 1.98 -8.53
N GLN A 305 -8.46 2.60 -7.60
CA GLN A 305 -9.91 2.40 -7.50
C GLN A 305 -10.64 2.82 -8.78
N GLN A 306 -10.29 3.98 -9.35
CA GLN A 306 -10.91 4.45 -10.60
C GLN A 306 -10.63 3.50 -11.77
N LEU A 307 -9.40 2.97 -11.86
CA LEU A 307 -9.01 2.01 -12.89
C LEU A 307 -9.78 0.69 -12.73
N TYR A 308 -9.91 0.20 -11.50
CA TYR A 308 -10.66 -1.02 -11.20
C TYR A 308 -12.17 -0.89 -11.47
N GLU A 309 -12.78 0.22 -11.04
CA GLU A 309 -14.24 0.45 -11.20
C GLU A 309 -14.65 0.81 -12.64
N GLY A 310 -13.69 1.29 -13.41
CA GLY A 310 -13.85 1.73 -14.78
C GLY A 310 -13.96 3.25 -14.92
N ILE A 311 -13.30 3.77 -15.95
CA ILE A 311 -13.33 5.18 -16.34
C ILE A 311 -14.16 5.32 -17.62
N ASP A 312 -15.01 6.34 -17.67
CA ASP A 312 -15.76 6.64 -18.88
C ASP A 312 -14.83 7.24 -19.94
N THR A 313 -14.69 6.54 -21.07
CA THR A 313 -13.82 6.94 -22.19
C THR A 313 -14.61 7.51 -23.37
N GLY A 314 -15.91 7.76 -23.20
CA GLY A 314 -16.83 8.21 -24.27
C GLY A 314 -17.48 7.04 -25.03
N GLY A 315 -16.92 5.82 -24.96
CA GLY A 315 -17.56 4.56 -25.37
C GLY A 315 -18.25 3.81 -24.22
N GLY A 316 -18.34 4.44 -23.05
CA GLY A 316 -18.77 3.87 -21.78
C GLY A 316 -17.61 3.60 -20.82
N ALA A 317 -17.95 3.14 -19.61
CA ALA A 317 -16.98 2.81 -18.57
C ALA A 317 -16.17 1.55 -18.95
N VAL A 318 -14.83 1.68 -18.96
CA VAL A 318 -13.89 0.59 -19.20
C VAL A 318 -12.94 0.50 -18.00
N GLY A 319 -12.94 -0.65 -17.33
CA GLY A 319 -11.98 -0.99 -16.27
C GLY A 319 -10.67 -1.54 -16.85
N LEU A 320 -9.57 -1.35 -16.10
CA LEU A 320 -8.29 -2.01 -16.33
C LEU A 320 -8.06 -3.12 -15.29
#